data_AF-A0AAD7P2Z4-F1
#
_entry.id   AF-A0AAD7P2Z4-F1
#
_cell.length_a   1.000
_cell.length_b   1.000
_cell.length_c   1.000
_cell.angle_alpha   90.00
_cell.angle_beta   90.00
_cell.angle_gamma   90.00
#
_symmetry.space_group_name_H-M   'P 1'
#
loop_
_entity.id
_entity.type
_entity.pdbx_description
1 polymer ?
#
loop_
_entity_poly.entity_id
_entity_poly.type
_entity_poly.pdbx_seq_one_letter_code
_entity_poly.pdbx_strand_id
1 'polypeptide(L)'
;MSAPSTSSTSAPEQMPPGVMEALLRPSQNRPASRSLASFSDGVTEVVMPESHFLLNKYDLCCPRPECGSLILRTGVAKLIEKPSVQMEPADRTPALLPPMPEPPAVANWWLVTPSPMEFENIGFSKPLSSEPGAAQMKLLVCAECDLGPVGWSEVGGTEFWLACSRVGYRT
;
A
#
# COMPACT_ATOMS: atom_id res chain seq x y z
N MET A 1 -48.88 13.22 50.05
CA MET A 1 -47.52 13.68 50.35
C MET A 1 -46.67 13.39 49.12
N SER A 2 -46.53 14.36 48.23
CA SER A 2 -45.87 14.19 46.93
C SER A 2 -44.47 14.77 47.00
N ALA A 3 -43.46 14.00 46.61
CA ALA A 3 -42.05 14.38 46.59
C ALA A 3 -41.70 15.23 45.35
N PRO A 4 -40.69 16.13 45.43
CA PRO A 4 -40.26 16.94 44.30
C PRO A 4 -39.17 16.26 43.44
N SER A 5 -39.14 16.69 42.19
CA SER A 5 -38.36 16.26 41.04
C SER A 5 -36.84 16.51 41.16
N THR A 6 -36.04 15.68 40.49
CA THR A 6 -34.76 16.13 39.90
C THR A 6 -34.59 15.52 38.50
N SER A 7 -34.80 16.33 37.47
CA SER A 7 -34.41 16.03 36.09
C SER A 7 -33.07 16.71 35.84
N SER A 8 -32.00 15.93 35.73
CA SER A 8 -30.68 16.41 35.33
C SER A 8 -30.66 16.68 33.83
N THR A 9 -30.79 17.95 33.44
CA THR A 9 -30.54 18.43 32.08
C THR A 9 -29.03 18.51 31.85
N SER A 10 -28.46 17.57 31.10
CA SER A 10 -27.10 17.69 30.57
C SER A 10 -27.09 18.72 29.44
N ALA A 11 -26.32 19.79 29.61
CA ALA A 11 -26.11 20.80 28.57
C ALA A 11 -25.40 20.15 27.35
N PRO A 12 -25.70 20.59 26.12
CA PRO A 12 -24.98 20.13 24.94
C PRO A 12 -23.53 20.64 25.01
N GLU A 13 -22.56 19.72 24.98
CA GLU A 13 -21.14 20.04 24.82
C GLU A 13 -20.96 20.86 23.54
N GLN A 14 -20.78 22.17 23.71
CA GLN A 14 -20.42 23.07 22.61
C GLN A 14 -18.99 22.73 22.19
N MET A 15 -18.83 22.19 20.98
CA MET A 15 -17.51 21.91 20.42
C MET A 15 -16.65 23.19 20.48
N PRO A 16 -15.43 23.12 21.04
CA PRO A 16 -14.54 24.28 21.12
C PRO A 16 -14.30 24.93 19.76
N PRO A 17 -14.20 26.27 19.70
CA PRO A 17 -13.90 26.97 18.46
C PRO A 17 -12.56 26.47 17.90
N GLY A 18 -12.54 26.11 16.62
CA GLY A 18 -11.35 25.61 15.92
C GLY A 18 -11.29 24.08 15.76
N VAL A 19 -12.17 23.30 16.39
CA VAL A 19 -12.22 21.83 16.19
C VAL A 19 -12.66 21.50 14.75
N MET A 20 -13.71 22.17 14.24
CA MET A 20 -14.14 21.98 12.86
C MET A 20 -13.05 22.38 11.86
N GLU A 21 -12.35 23.48 12.10
CA GLU A 21 -11.23 23.94 11.27
C GLU A 21 -10.08 22.94 11.28
N ALA A 22 -9.74 22.37 12.46
CA ALA A 22 -8.70 21.37 12.58
C ALA A 22 -9.04 20.06 11.85
N LEU A 23 -10.32 19.66 11.85
CA LEU A 23 -10.81 18.48 11.12
C LEU A 23 -10.79 18.68 9.60
N LEU A 24 -11.01 19.91 9.13
CA LEU A 24 -11.02 20.26 7.70
C LEU A 24 -9.62 20.57 7.15
N ARG A 25 -8.60 20.74 8.02
CA ARG A 25 -7.23 20.99 7.57
C ARG A 25 -6.70 19.77 6.82
N PRO A 26 -6.34 19.90 5.53
CA PRO A 26 -5.64 18.84 4.83
C PRO A 26 -4.32 18.56 5.55
N SER A 27 -3.92 17.28 5.62
CA SER A 27 -2.65 16.89 6.23
C SER A 27 -1.48 17.46 5.42
N GLN A 28 -0.96 18.62 5.82
CA GLN A 28 0.08 19.35 5.09
C GLN A 28 1.48 18.73 5.21
N ASN A 29 1.66 17.68 6.01
CA ASN A 29 2.98 17.13 6.34
C ASN A 29 3.27 15.76 5.72
N ARG A 30 2.49 15.28 4.74
CA ARG A 30 2.80 14.00 4.08
C ARG A 30 3.94 14.21 3.07
N PRO A 31 5.13 13.61 3.27
CA PRO A 31 6.25 13.74 2.35
C PRO A 31 5.86 13.25 0.97
N ALA A 32 6.25 14.02 -0.05
CA ALA A 32 5.98 13.66 -1.43
C ALA A 32 6.63 12.31 -1.76
N SER A 33 5.83 11.37 -2.26
CA SER A 33 6.37 10.13 -2.82
C SER A 33 6.59 10.30 -4.33
N ARG A 34 7.71 9.80 -4.83
CA ARG A 34 8.07 9.80 -6.25
C ARG A 34 7.68 8.48 -6.89
N SER A 35 7.16 8.50 -8.11
CA SER A 35 6.91 7.27 -8.88
C SER A 35 8.20 6.74 -9.49
N LEU A 36 8.26 5.43 -9.78
CA LEU A 36 9.43 4.81 -10.41
C LEU A 36 9.80 5.50 -11.75
N ALA A 37 8.80 5.93 -12.52
CA ALA A 37 8.98 6.61 -13.80
C ALA A 37 9.64 8.00 -13.69
N SER A 38 9.71 8.56 -12.48
CA SER A 38 10.37 9.86 -12.25
C SER A 38 11.87 9.75 -12.00
N PHE A 39 12.42 8.53 -11.89
CA PHE A 39 13.85 8.27 -11.72
C PHE A 39 14.49 8.06 -13.09
N SER A 40 15.63 8.72 -13.35
CA SER A 40 16.28 8.67 -14.67
C SER A 40 16.90 7.31 -14.95
N ASP A 41 17.44 6.66 -13.92
CA ASP A 41 18.07 5.34 -14.02
C ASP A 41 17.10 4.19 -13.61
N GLY A 42 15.80 4.52 -13.54
CA GLY A 42 14.72 3.58 -13.24
C GLY A 42 14.94 2.82 -11.93
N VAL A 43 14.91 1.48 -12.02
CA VAL A 43 15.03 0.59 -10.85
C VAL A 43 16.42 0.66 -10.20
N THR A 44 17.46 1.00 -10.96
CA THR A 44 18.84 1.09 -10.47
C THR A 44 19.02 2.20 -9.44
N GLU A 45 18.21 3.27 -9.51
CA GLU A 45 18.31 4.40 -8.59
C GLU A 45 17.65 4.14 -7.23
N VAL A 46 16.68 3.21 -7.20
CA VAL A 46 15.88 2.86 -6.02
C VAL A 46 16.37 1.60 -5.30
N VAL A 47 17.51 1.04 -5.74
CA VAL A 47 18.16 -0.10 -5.07
C VAL A 47 19.38 0.34 -4.26
N MET A 48 19.66 -0.40 -3.19
CA MET A 48 20.92 -0.37 -2.48
C MET A 48 21.52 -1.78 -2.47
N PRO A 49 22.81 -1.95 -2.82
CA PRO A 49 23.44 -3.26 -2.78
C PRO A 49 23.70 -3.70 -1.33
N GLU A 50 23.30 -4.91 -1.00
CA GLU A 50 23.62 -5.55 0.28
C GLU A 50 24.10 -6.98 0.06
N SER A 51 25.40 -7.20 0.27
CA SER A 51 26.12 -8.49 0.15
C SER A 51 25.88 -9.23 -1.18
N HIS A 52 24.71 -9.86 -1.35
CA HIS A 52 24.31 -10.67 -2.51
C HIS A 52 22.94 -10.27 -3.09
N PHE A 53 22.23 -9.32 -2.46
CA PHE A 53 20.90 -8.89 -2.85
C PHE A 53 20.89 -7.39 -3.15
N LEU A 54 19.92 -6.97 -3.96
CA LEU A 54 19.58 -5.57 -4.15
C LEU A 54 18.36 -5.29 -3.28
N LEU A 55 18.49 -4.38 -2.31
CA LEU A 55 17.40 -4.01 -1.42
C LEU A 55 16.77 -2.69 -1.83
N ASN A 56 15.56 -2.41 -1.36
CA ASN A 56 14.95 -1.10 -1.55
C ASN A 56 15.72 -0.02 -0.78
N LYS A 57 16.21 0.99 -1.49
CA LYS A 57 16.95 2.13 -0.93
C LYS A 57 16.07 3.13 -0.20
N TYR A 58 14.78 3.17 -0.52
CA TYR A 58 13.82 4.13 -0.01
C TYR A 58 12.64 3.43 0.67
N ASP A 59 11.97 4.16 1.56
CA ASP A 59 10.69 3.75 2.13
C ASP A 59 9.64 3.68 1.01
N LEU A 60 8.94 2.55 0.93
CA LEU A 60 7.86 2.32 -0.04
C LEU A 60 6.54 2.82 0.54
N CYS A 61 5.84 3.65 -0.21
CA CYS A 61 4.59 4.28 0.19
C CYS A 61 3.48 4.00 -0.83
N CYS A 62 2.23 4.27 -0.42
CA CYS A 62 1.11 4.32 -1.34
C CYS A 62 1.37 5.39 -2.43
N PRO A 63 1.22 5.05 -3.72
CA PRO A 63 1.50 5.97 -4.82
C PRO A 63 0.49 7.12 -4.94
N ARG A 64 -0.65 7.05 -4.23
CA ARG A 64 -1.65 8.13 -4.21
C ARG A 64 -1.07 9.34 -3.47
N PRO A 65 -0.97 10.53 -4.10
CA PRO A 65 -0.35 11.72 -3.50
C PRO A 65 -1.00 12.16 -2.18
N GLU A 66 -2.33 12.03 -2.08
CA GLU A 66 -3.08 12.40 -0.88
C GLU A 66 -2.97 11.36 0.26
N CYS A 67 -2.61 10.12 -0.07
CA CYS A 67 -2.48 9.04 0.91
C CYS A 67 -1.07 8.97 1.47
N GLY A 68 -0.06 8.66 0.63
CA GLY A 68 1.33 8.55 1.08
C GLY A 68 1.56 7.58 2.27
N SER A 69 0.63 6.66 2.55
CA SER A 69 0.72 5.68 3.63
C SER A 69 2.00 4.85 3.48
N LEU A 70 2.72 4.66 4.58
CA LEU A 70 3.96 3.89 4.58
C LEU A 70 3.63 2.40 4.47
N ILE A 71 4.07 1.76 3.39
CA ILE A 71 3.85 0.34 3.12
C ILE A 71 5.02 -0.48 3.65
N LEU A 72 6.26 -0.05 3.37
CA LEU A 72 7.47 -0.79 3.72
C LEU A 72 8.62 0.14 4.03
N ARG A 73 9.44 -0.22 5.02
CA ARG A 73 10.69 0.48 5.34
C ARG A 73 11.80 0.17 4.34
N THR A 74 12.77 1.08 4.30
CA THR A 74 14.05 0.92 3.60
C THR A 74 14.77 -0.35 4.05
N GLY A 75 15.39 -1.07 3.11
CA GLY A 75 16.22 -2.24 3.39
C GLY A 75 15.47 -3.53 3.71
N VAL A 76 14.16 -3.60 3.46
CA VAL A 76 13.34 -4.77 3.83
C VAL A 76 13.04 -5.66 2.64
N ALA A 77 12.76 -5.08 1.47
CA ALA A 77 12.41 -5.83 0.26
C ALA A 77 13.64 -6.08 -0.62
N LYS A 78 13.69 -7.28 -1.20
CA LYS A 78 14.67 -7.68 -2.22
C LYS A 78 14.13 -7.43 -3.62
N LEU A 79 14.92 -6.84 -4.50
CA LEU A 79 14.57 -6.69 -5.91
C LEU A 79 14.73 -8.03 -6.62
N ILE A 80 13.68 -8.43 -7.34
CA ILE A 80 13.63 -9.63 -8.16
C ILE A 80 12.95 -9.31 -9.48
N GLU A 81 13.56 -9.71 -10.60
CA GLU A 81 12.94 -9.67 -11.92
C GLU A 81 12.21 -10.99 -12.19
N LYS A 82 10.90 -10.92 -12.45
CA LYS A 82 10.06 -12.10 -12.74
C LYS A 82 9.01 -11.75 -13.80
N PRO A 83 8.40 -12.76 -14.45
CA PRO A 83 7.26 -12.53 -15.33
C PRO A 83 6.20 -11.69 -14.62
N SER A 84 5.59 -10.77 -15.36
CA SER A 84 4.46 -10.01 -14.88
C SER A 84 3.32 -10.95 -14.50
N VAL A 85 2.53 -10.55 -13.51
CA VAL A 85 1.35 -11.28 -13.04
C VAL A 85 0.16 -10.39 -13.28
N GLN A 86 -0.84 -10.92 -13.96
CA GLN A 86 -2.09 -10.21 -14.19
C GLN A 86 -2.87 -10.13 -12.87
N MET A 87 -2.80 -8.97 -12.21
CA MET A 87 -3.48 -8.73 -10.93
C MET A 87 -4.86 -8.07 -11.12
N GLU A 88 -5.10 -7.44 -12.27
CA GLU A 88 -6.39 -6.87 -12.64
C GLU A 88 -7.27 -7.86 -13.41
N PRO A 89 -8.60 -7.87 -13.18
CA PRO A 89 -9.51 -8.38 -14.19
C PRO A 89 -9.44 -7.50 -15.44
N ALA A 90 -9.50 -8.11 -16.63
CA ALA A 90 -9.34 -7.43 -17.92
C ALA A 90 -10.24 -6.20 -18.11
N ASP A 91 -11.39 -6.17 -17.42
CA ASP A 91 -12.39 -5.11 -17.54
C ASP A 91 -12.23 -3.95 -16.56
N ARG A 92 -11.21 -3.96 -15.67
CA ARG A 92 -11.00 -2.89 -14.68
C ARG A 92 -9.52 -2.50 -14.58
N THR A 93 -9.15 -1.43 -15.26
CA THR A 93 -7.89 -0.72 -15.02
C THR A 93 -8.07 0.29 -13.87
N PRO A 94 -7.31 0.19 -12.76
CA PRO A 94 -7.32 1.22 -11.74
C PRO A 94 -6.76 2.51 -12.34
N ALA A 95 -7.56 3.59 -12.42
CA ALA A 95 -7.18 4.84 -13.08
C ALA A 95 -5.91 5.51 -12.49
N LEU A 96 -5.48 5.11 -11.29
CA LEU A 96 -4.37 5.70 -10.55
C LEU A 96 -3.11 4.81 -10.50
N LEU A 97 -3.17 3.59 -11.07
CA LEU A 97 -2.02 2.68 -11.09
C LEU A 97 -1.58 2.41 -12.52
N PRO A 98 -0.27 2.42 -12.81
CA PRO A 98 0.23 2.03 -14.11
C PRO A 98 -0.24 0.61 -14.49
N PRO A 99 -0.60 0.37 -15.76
CA PRO A 99 -0.92 -0.97 -16.23
C PRO A 99 0.30 -1.88 -16.05
N MET A 100 0.06 -3.13 -15.67
CA MET A 100 1.12 -4.13 -15.67
C MET A 100 1.41 -4.58 -17.10
N PRO A 101 2.67 -4.91 -17.43
CA PRO A 101 2.98 -5.59 -18.68
C PRO A 101 2.21 -6.91 -18.79
N GLU A 102 1.71 -7.25 -19.97
CA GLU A 102 1.04 -8.54 -20.18
C GLU A 102 2.07 -9.68 -20.14
N PRO A 103 1.80 -10.80 -19.43
CA PRO A 103 2.66 -11.97 -19.47
C PRO A 103 2.82 -12.45 -20.93
N PRO A 104 4.04 -12.81 -21.40
CA PRO A 104 5.22 -13.19 -20.64
C PRO A 104 6.23 -12.06 -20.37
N ALA A 105 5.86 -10.78 -20.54
CA ALA A 105 6.77 -9.67 -20.28
C ALA A 105 7.25 -9.69 -18.83
N VAL A 106 8.52 -9.31 -18.62
CA VAL A 106 9.13 -9.24 -17.29
C VAL A 106 8.80 -7.93 -16.59
N ALA A 107 8.68 -7.99 -15.27
CA ALA A 107 8.50 -6.84 -14.40
C ALA A 107 9.44 -6.93 -13.21
N ASN A 108 9.71 -5.77 -12.62
CA ASN A 108 10.50 -5.65 -11.40
C ASN A 108 9.59 -5.73 -10.18
N TRP A 109 9.98 -6.58 -9.24
CA TRP A 109 9.22 -6.85 -8.02
C TRP A 109 10.08 -6.67 -6.77
N TRP A 110 9.47 -6.11 -5.75
CA TRP A 110 9.97 -6.12 -4.39
C TRP A 110 9.43 -7.36 -3.68
N LEU A 111 10.32 -8.30 -3.40
CA LEU A 111 10.04 -9.50 -2.62
C LEU A 111 10.22 -9.20 -1.12
N VAL A 112 9.16 -9.42 -0.36
CA VAL A 112 9.15 -9.34 1.11
C VAL A 112 8.95 -10.74 1.67
N THR A 113 9.80 -11.11 2.63
CA THR A 113 9.83 -12.42 3.30
C THR A 113 10.38 -12.22 4.71
N PRO A 114 10.08 -13.10 5.68
CA PRO A 114 9.26 -14.30 5.57
C PRO A 114 7.80 -14.08 6.01
N SER A 115 7.48 -12.90 6.53
CA SER A 115 6.25 -12.63 7.27
C SER A 115 5.56 -11.36 6.74
N PRO A 116 4.22 -11.30 6.77
CA PRO A 116 3.50 -10.07 6.47
C PRO A 116 3.73 -8.97 7.54
N MET A 117 4.34 -9.30 8.68
CA MET A 117 4.69 -8.34 9.73
C MET A 117 5.81 -7.37 9.35
N GLU A 118 6.52 -7.64 8.24
CA GLU A 118 7.50 -6.71 7.68
C GLU A 118 6.86 -5.47 7.07
N PHE A 119 5.56 -5.53 6.75
CA PHE A 119 4.80 -4.38 6.25
C PHE A 119 4.33 -3.48 7.38
N GLU A 120 4.33 -2.17 7.10
CA GLU A 120 3.82 -1.15 8.02
C GLU A 120 2.30 -1.00 7.87
N ASN A 121 1.81 -0.69 6.66
CA ASN A 121 0.37 -0.49 6.39
C ASN A 121 -0.06 -1.13 5.05
N ILE A 122 -0.25 -2.45 5.04
CA ILE A 122 -0.75 -3.19 3.88
C ILE A 122 -2.05 -3.94 4.19
N GLY A 123 -2.97 -3.94 3.24
CA GLY A 123 -4.22 -4.72 3.27
C GLY A 123 -4.12 -5.93 2.35
N PHE A 124 -4.84 -7.00 2.71
CA PHE A 124 -4.96 -8.21 1.90
C PHE A 124 -6.41 -8.38 1.43
N SER A 125 -6.60 -8.67 0.14
CA SER A 125 -7.91 -9.01 -0.38
C SER A 125 -8.41 -10.35 0.17
N LYS A 126 -9.70 -10.62 -0.07
CA LYS A 126 -10.20 -12.00 0.00
C LYS A 126 -9.44 -12.85 -1.03
N PRO A 127 -9.18 -14.14 -0.72
CA PRO A 127 -8.60 -15.06 -1.68
C PRO A 127 -9.40 -15.05 -2.99
N LEU A 128 -8.71 -14.87 -4.09
CA LEU A 128 -9.28 -15.06 -5.41
C LEU A 128 -9.29 -16.56 -5.70
N SER A 129 -10.48 -17.09 -6.02
CA SER A 129 -10.62 -18.46 -6.47
C SER A 129 -10.08 -18.56 -7.89
N SER A 130 -8.84 -18.99 -8.00
CA SER A 130 -8.26 -19.49 -9.25
C SER A 130 -8.92 -20.82 -9.63
N GLU A 131 -8.72 -21.26 -10.87
CA GLU A 131 -9.16 -22.58 -11.39
C GLU A 131 -8.99 -23.72 -10.36
N PRO A 132 -9.87 -24.75 -10.33
CA PRO A 132 -9.77 -25.85 -9.39
C PRO A 132 -8.39 -26.54 -9.44
N GLY A 133 -7.63 -26.45 -8.35
CA GLY A 133 -6.27 -27.00 -8.24
C GLY A 133 -5.13 -25.99 -8.36
N ALA A 134 -5.41 -24.73 -8.69
CA ALA A 134 -4.44 -23.65 -8.62
C ALA A 134 -4.34 -23.06 -7.20
N ALA A 135 -3.14 -22.59 -6.83
CA ALA A 135 -2.94 -21.89 -5.57
C ALA A 135 -3.84 -20.65 -5.51
N GLN A 136 -4.49 -20.45 -4.37
CA GLN A 136 -5.29 -19.25 -4.15
C GLN A 136 -4.37 -18.05 -3.95
N MET A 137 -4.73 -16.92 -4.55
CA MET A 137 -3.95 -15.69 -4.52
C MET A 137 -4.69 -14.61 -3.75
N LYS A 138 -3.94 -13.80 -3.00
CA LYS A 138 -4.42 -12.58 -2.36
C LYS A 138 -3.76 -11.38 -3.03
N LEU A 139 -4.55 -10.34 -3.26
CA LEU A 139 -4.05 -9.06 -3.74
C LEU A 139 -3.68 -8.17 -2.56
N LEU A 140 -2.60 -7.42 -2.72
CA LEU A 140 -2.13 -6.45 -1.75
C LEU A 140 -2.65 -5.06 -2.12
N VAL A 141 -3.22 -4.37 -1.14
CA VAL A 141 -3.77 -3.01 -1.29
C VAL A 141 -3.22 -2.09 -0.20
N CYS A 142 -3.27 -0.79 -0.41
CA CYS A 142 -2.96 0.16 0.66
C CYS A 142 -4.00 0.05 1.79
N ALA A 143 -3.55 -0.11 3.05
CA ALA A 143 -4.46 -0.26 4.19
C ALA A 143 -5.24 1.02 4.57
N GLU A 144 -4.80 2.20 4.12
CA GLU A 144 -5.46 3.47 4.46
C GLU A 144 -6.51 3.90 3.44
N CYS A 145 -6.26 3.71 2.14
CA CYS A 145 -7.13 4.24 1.08
C CYS A 145 -7.65 3.16 0.12
N ASP A 146 -7.41 1.88 0.43
CA ASP A 146 -7.79 0.71 -0.35
C ASP A 146 -7.32 0.74 -1.82
N LEU A 147 -6.36 1.59 -2.16
CA LEU A 147 -5.79 1.64 -3.50
C LEU A 147 -4.98 0.38 -3.75
N GLY A 148 -5.32 -0.35 -4.80
CA GLY A 148 -4.58 -1.51 -5.27
C GLY A 148 -5.14 -2.08 -6.57
N PRO A 149 -4.57 -3.18 -7.07
CA PRO A 149 -3.54 -3.98 -6.40
C PRO A 149 -2.14 -3.39 -6.57
N VAL A 150 -1.43 -3.20 -5.45
CA VAL A 150 0.00 -2.82 -5.44
C VAL A 150 0.93 -4.03 -5.52
N GLY A 151 0.39 -5.22 -5.28
CA GLY A 151 1.13 -6.47 -5.25
C GLY A 151 0.23 -7.69 -5.01
N TRP A 152 0.86 -8.82 -4.71
CA TRP A 152 0.17 -10.09 -4.48
C TRP A 152 0.94 -11.04 -3.56
N SER A 153 0.24 -12.07 -3.07
CA SER A 153 0.83 -13.19 -2.35
C SER A 153 0.00 -14.46 -2.55
N GLU A 154 0.62 -15.62 -2.34
CA GLU A 154 -0.11 -16.89 -2.27
C GLU A 154 -0.75 -17.09 -0.89
N VAL A 155 -1.90 -17.75 -0.83
CA VAL A 155 -2.54 -18.09 0.44
C VAL A 155 -1.69 -19.14 1.16
N GLY A 156 -1.19 -18.79 2.35
CA GLY A 156 -0.33 -19.66 3.15
C GLY A 156 1.15 -19.62 2.76
N GLY A 157 1.51 -18.82 1.74
CA GLY A 157 2.90 -18.56 1.38
C GLY A 157 3.60 -17.60 2.33
N THR A 158 4.92 -17.55 2.25
CA THR A 158 5.81 -16.64 3.01
C THR A 158 6.41 -15.54 2.13
N GLU A 159 6.03 -15.51 0.85
CA GLU A 159 6.50 -14.56 -0.15
C GLU A 159 5.39 -13.56 -0.49
N PHE A 160 5.75 -12.28 -0.42
CA PHE A 160 4.85 -11.17 -0.73
C PHE A 160 5.53 -10.29 -1.77
N TRP A 161 4.83 -10.05 -2.88
CA TRP A 161 5.41 -9.41 -4.06
C TRP A 161 4.75 -8.06 -4.30
N LEU A 162 5.51 -6.97 -4.22
CA LEU A 162 5.04 -5.63 -4.61
C LEU A 162 5.59 -5.25 -5.98
N ALA A 163 4.75 -4.72 -6.87
CA ALA A 163 5.22 -4.25 -8.17
C ALA A 163 5.97 -2.92 -8.00
N CYS A 164 7.23 -2.84 -8.46
CA CYS A 164 8.05 -1.64 -8.30
C CYS A 164 7.43 -0.39 -8.96
N SER A 165 6.61 -0.58 -10.01
CA SER A 165 5.88 0.48 -10.72
C SER A 165 4.64 0.99 -10.00
N ARG A 166 4.15 0.28 -8.97
CA ARG A 166 2.88 0.57 -8.27
C ARG A 166 3.04 1.01 -6.82
N VAL A 167 4.27 1.30 -6.42
CA VAL A 167 4.61 1.91 -5.14
C VAL A 167 5.23 3.28 -5.35
N GLY A 168 5.05 4.17 -4.38
CA GLY A 168 5.77 5.44 -4.31
C GLY A 168 7.06 5.27 -3.51
N TYR A 169 8.09 6.01 -3.86
CA TYR A 169 9.40 6.03 -3.18
C TYR A 169 9.54 7.35 -2.43
N ARG A 170 9.76 7.27 -1.12
CA ARG A 170 9.99 8.46 -0.29
C ARG A 170 11.49 8.79 -0.28
N THR A 171 11.84 9.86 -0.98
CA THR A 171 13.21 10.38 -1.10
C THR A 171 13.50 11.49 -0.12
#